data_AF-A0AAW0VS51-F1
#
_entry.id   AF-A0AAW0VS51-F1
#
_cell.length_a   1.000
_cell.length_b   1.000
_cell.length_c   1.000
_cell.angle_alpha   90.00
_cell.angle_beta   90.00
_cell.angle_gamma   90.00
#
_symmetry.space_group_name_H-M   'P 1'
#
loop_
_entity.id
_entity.type
_entity.pdbx_description
1 polymer ?
#
loop_
_entity_poly.entity_id
_entity_poly.type
_entity_poly.pdbx_seq_one_letter_code
_entity_poly.pdbx_strand_id
1 'polypeptide(L)'
;AVLTHGKAVGGSTIINGLVVSRGNRRDYDLWAAMGNIGWDYVSVLPYFIKSESYRGPPLPDTEKYHGKDGPLGVTANNMVPLNKAFVEAGRELGYPSLDPSGPE
;
A
#
# COMPACT_ATOMS: atom_id res chain seq x y z
N ALA A 1 -16.88 -11.72 19.56
CA ALA A 1 -16.36 -11.88 18.18
C ALA A 1 -15.17 -12.82 18.21
N VAL A 2 -15.04 -13.72 17.25
CA VAL A 2 -13.82 -14.53 17.10
C VAL A 2 -12.82 -13.71 16.29
N LEU A 3 -11.61 -13.53 16.80
CA LEU A 3 -10.52 -12.82 16.11
C LEU A 3 -9.46 -13.83 15.65
N THR A 4 -9.28 -13.96 14.34
CA THR A 4 -8.33 -14.89 13.75
C THR A 4 -6.90 -14.36 13.84
N HIS A 5 -5.96 -15.18 14.30
CA HIS A 5 -4.55 -14.83 14.42
C HIS A 5 -3.66 -15.99 13.93
N GLY A 6 -2.62 -15.69 13.16
CA GLY A 6 -1.67 -16.70 12.72
C GLY A 6 -0.75 -17.13 13.87
N LYS A 7 -0.54 -18.44 14.04
CA LYS A 7 0.30 -19.03 15.09
C LYS A 7 1.36 -19.97 14.51
N ALA A 8 2.20 -19.43 13.63
CA ALA A 8 3.38 -20.09 13.07
C ALA A 8 4.40 -19.01 12.63
N VAL A 9 5.56 -19.43 12.08
CA VAL A 9 6.53 -18.51 11.48
C VAL A 9 5.83 -17.67 10.38
N GLY A 10 5.95 -16.35 10.47
CA GLY A 10 5.20 -15.38 9.64
C GLY A 10 3.97 -14.77 10.34
N GLY A 11 3.44 -15.40 11.40
CA GLY A 11 2.30 -14.88 12.14
C GLY A 11 1.07 -14.73 11.24
N SER A 12 0.37 -13.59 11.30
CA SER A 12 -0.83 -13.37 10.48
C SER A 12 -0.55 -13.18 8.99
N THR A 13 0.71 -12.97 8.56
CA THR A 13 1.01 -12.79 7.13
C THR A 13 0.77 -14.05 6.30
N ILE A 14 0.77 -15.23 6.93
CA ILE A 14 0.53 -16.52 6.25
C ILE A 14 -0.96 -16.84 6.07
N ILE A 15 -1.86 -16.05 6.69
CA ILE A 15 -3.31 -16.26 6.64
C ILE A 15 -4.09 -15.03 6.16
N ASN A 16 -3.40 -13.92 5.83
CA ASN A 16 -4.05 -12.69 5.40
C ASN A 16 -4.46 -12.76 3.92
N GLY A 17 -5.16 -11.73 3.42
CA GLY A 17 -5.58 -11.64 2.02
C GLY A 17 -4.48 -11.21 1.04
N LEU A 18 -3.21 -11.15 1.47
CA LEU A 18 -2.07 -10.67 0.69
C LEU A 18 -2.24 -9.26 0.09
N VAL A 19 -3.15 -8.47 0.67
CA VAL A 19 -3.35 -7.07 0.28
C VAL A 19 -2.22 -6.23 0.88
N VAL A 20 -1.38 -5.69 0.01
CA VAL A 20 -0.31 -4.76 0.39
C VAL A 20 -0.79 -3.35 0.08
N SER A 21 -0.90 -2.53 1.11
CA SER A 21 -1.27 -1.12 1.02
C SER A 21 -0.55 -0.35 2.12
N ARG A 22 -0.27 0.93 1.89
CA ARG A 22 0.37 1.81 2.87
C ARG A 22 -0.70 2.59 3.64
N GLY A 23 -0.33 3.05 4.84
CA GLY A 23 -1.19 3.98 5.59
C GLY A 23 -1.28 5.33 4.89
N ASN A 24 -2.30 6.12 5.21
CA ASN A 24 -2.41 7.47 4.67
C ASN A 24 -1.30 8.34 5.28
N ARG A 25 -0.70 9.24 4.49
CA ARG A 25 0.31 10.19 4.95
C ARG A 25 -0.10 10.92 6.23
N ARG A 26 -1.37 11.33 6.34
CA ARG A 26 -1.90 12.06 7.49
C ARG A 26 -1.82 11.27 8.79
N ASP A 27 -1.87 9.93 8.73
CA ASP A 27 -1.77 9.09 9.92
C ASP A 27 -0.35 9.17 10.51
N TYR A 28 0.68 9.09 9.65
CA TYR A 28 2.08 9.22 10.04
C TYR A 28 2.42 10.64 10.53
N ASP A 29 1.98 11.66 9.79
CA ASP A 29 2.19 13.06 10.19
C ASP A 29 1.49 13.36 11.53
N LEU A 30 0.32 12.76 11.80
CA LEU A 30 -0.34 12.82 13.09
C LEU A 30 0.47 12.13 14.19
N TRP A 31 1.07 10.97 13.92
CA TRP A 31 1.94 10.29 14.90
C TRP A 31 3.11 11.17 15.33
N ALA A 32 3.76 11.84 14.38
CA ALA A 32 4.80 12.81 14.67
C ALA A 32 4.28 14.00 15.50
N ALA A 33 3.11 14.53 15.15
CA ALA A 33 2.47 15.63 15.89
C ALA A 33 2.08 15.23 17.34
N MET A 34 1.80 13.95 17.59
CA MET A 34 1.57 13.41 18.93
C MET A 34 2.86 13.20 19.75
N GLY A 35 4.02 13.60 19.23
CA GLY A 35 5.31 13.54 19.91
C GLY A 35 6.23 12.40 19.47
N ASN A 36 5.83 11.59 18.49
CA ASN A 36 6.67 10.51 17.94
C ASN A 36 7.60 11.04 16.83
N ILE A 37 8.62 11.79 17.21
CA ILE A 37 9.58 12.40 16.27
C ILE A 37 10.17 11.32 15.35
N GLY A 38 10.20 11.59 14.05
CA GLY A 38 10.69 10.66 13.01
C GLY A 38 9.66 9.65 12.51
N TRP A 39 8.41 9.72 12.97
CA TRP A 39 7.30 8.92 12.46
C TRP A 39 6.41 9.64 11.44
N ASP A 40 6.80 10.83 10.99
CA ASP A 40 6.14 11.53 9.89
C ASP A 40 6.35 10.78 8.56
N TYR A 41 5.50 11.04 7.57
CA TYR A 41 5.51 10.27 6.34
C TYR A 41 6.85 10.35 5.58
N VAL A 42 7.49 11.52 5.59
CA VAL A 42 8.78 11.73 4.89
C VAL A 42 9.88 10.89 5.55
N SER A 43 9.87 10.78 6.87
CA SER A 43 10.82 9.96 7.63
C SER A 43 10.62 8.45 7.39
N VAL A 44 9.38 7.96 7.24
CA VAL A 44 9.11 6.52 7.07
C VAL A 44 9.12 6.04 5.61
N LEU A 45 8.86 6.92 4.64
CA LEU A 45 8.79 6.56 3.21
C LEU A 45 10.02 5.78 2.70
N PRO A 46 11.27 6.15 3.03
CA PRO A 46 12.45 5.38 2.61
C PRO A 46 12.42 3.92 3.06
N TYR A 47 11.80 3.62 4.21
CA TYR A 47 11.68 2.25 4.72
C TYR A 47 10.62 1.44 3.97
N PHE A 48 9.51 2.07 3.56
CA PHE A 48 8.54 1.41 2.70
C PHE A 48 9.17 1.07 1.34
N ILE A 49 9.85 2.03 0.71
CA ILE A 49 10.58 1.80 -0.54
C ILE A 49 11.62 0.69 -0.37
N LYS A 50 12.40 0.70 0.72
CA LYS A 50 13.41 -0.34 0.98
C LYS A 50 12.81 -1.74 1.16
N SER A 51 11.60 -1.85 1.73
CA SER A 51 10.97 -3.14 2.03
C SER A 51 10.43 -3.87 0.80
N GLU A 52 10.12 -3.15 -0.27
CA GLU A 52 9.32 -3.64 -1.40
C GLU A 52 10.14 -3.88 -2.68
N SER A 53 9.74 -4.90 -3.43
CA SER A 53 10.12 -5.15 -4.82
C SER A 53 8.84 -5.23 -5.67
N TYR A 54 8.39 -4.06 -6.14
CA TYR A 54 7.20 -3.89 -6.96
C TYR A 54 7.47 -4.29 -8.41
N ARG A 55 6.61 -5.14 -8.97
CA ARG A 55 6.75 -5.72 -10.33
C ARG A 55 5.58 -5.38 -11.26
N GLY A 56 4.84 -4.32 -10.98
CA GLY A 56 3.80 -3.79 -11.87
C GLY A 56 4.25 -2.53 -12.63
N PRO A 57 3.49 -2.08 -13.64
CA PRO A 57 3.68 -0.75 -14.20
C PRO A 57 3.21 0.29 -13.17
N PRO A 58 4.09 1.21 -12.71
CA PRO A 58 3.65 2.29 -11.85
C PRO A 58 2.69 3.22 -12.61
N LEU A 59 1.80 3.88 -11.87
CA LEU A 59 0.99 4.96 -12.45
C LEU A 59 1.88 6.19 -12.71
N PRO A 60 1.44 7.13 -13.58
CA PRO A 60 2.19 8.36 -13.82
C PRO A 60 2.56 9.07 -12.52
N ASP A 61 3.81 9.54 -12.42
CA ASP A 61 4.37 10.25 -11.27
C ASP A 61 4.45 9.46 -9.94
N THR A 62 4.21 8.14 -9.96
CA THR A 62 4.26 7.31 -8.74
C THR A 62 5.50 6.42 -8.62
N GLU A 63 6.33 6.32 -9.66
CA GLU A 63 7.51 5.43 -9.68
C GLU A 63 8.45 5.65 -8.47
N LYS A 64 8.66 6.91 -8.06
CA LYS A 64 9.51 7.27 -6.92
C LYS A 64 9.02 6.72 -5.57
N TYR A 65 7.78 6.26 -5.49
CA TYR A 65 7.21 5.68 -4.27
C TYR A 65 7.40 4.17 -4.20
N HIS A 66 7.88 3.50 -5.25
CA HIS A 66 7.95 2.03 -5.29
C HIS A 66 9.40 1.52 -5.24
N GLY A 67 9.65 0.57 -4.35
CA GLY A 67 10.92 -0.16 -4.30
C GLY A 67 11.01 -1.23 -5.38
N LYS A 68 12.22 -1.53 -5.85
CA LYS A 68 12.47 -2.59 -6.86
C LYS A 68 13.30 -3.76 -6.33
N ASP A 69 14.03 -3.54 -5.24
CA ASP A 69 15.07 -4.47 -4.75
C ASP A 69 14.80 -5.00 -3.33
N GLY A 70 13.66 -4.65 -2.73
CA GLY A 70 13.29 -5.08 -1.39
C GLY A 70 12.93 -6.58 -1.29
N PRO A 71 12.94 -7.15 -0.08
CA PRO A 71 12.65 -8.57 0.14
C PRO A 71 11.17 -8.94 -0.09
N LEU A 72 10.24 -7.99 -0.02
CA LEU A 72 8.81 -8.24 -0.21
C LEU A 72 8.45 -8.08 -1.69
N GLY A 73 8.20 -9.19 -2.38
CA GLY A 73 7.67 -9.15 -3.74
C GLY A 73 6.23 -8.64 -3.76
N VAL A 74 5.97 -7.57 -4.53
CA VAL A 74 4.64 -6.98 -4.68
C VAL A 74 4.31 -6.88 -6.17
N THR A 75 3.09 -7.22 -6.54
CA THR A 75 2.61 -7.12 -7.92
C THR A 75 1.38 -6.25 -7.99
N ALA A 76 1.11 -5.68 -9.18
CA ALA A 76 -0.20 -5.14 -9.46
C ALA A 76 -1.28 -6.22 -9.32
N ASN A 77 -2.48 -5.82 -8.93
CA ASN A 77 -3.62 -6.73 -8.82
C ASN A 77 -3.96 -7.30 -10.21
N ASN A 78 -4.20 -8.62 -10.29
CA ASN A 78 -4.72 -9.24 -11.49
C ASN A 78 -6.23 -8.99 -11.60
N MET A 79 -6.60 -7.89 -12.25
CA MET A 79 -7.98 -7.44 -12.36
C MET A 79 -8.83 -8.41 -13.20
N VAL A 80 -9.75 -9.12 -12.56
CA VAL A 80 -10.80 -9.89 -13.25
C VAL A 80 -11.90 -8.94 -13.78
N PRO A 81 -12.79 -9.37 -14.71
CA PRO A 81 -13.78 -8.48 -15.33
C PRO A 81 -14.65 -7.69 -14.34
N LEU A 82 -15.03 -8.32 -13.22
CA LEU A 82 -15.80 -7.65 -12.17
C LEU A 82 -15.05 -6.46 -11.55
N ASN A 83 -13.77 -6.63 -11.23
CA ASN A 83 -12.95 -5.55 -10.66
C ASN A 83 -12.78 -4.39 -11.65
N LYS A 84 -12.64 -4.69 -12.95
CA LYS A 84 -12.55 -3.66 -14.00
C LYS A 84 -13.84 -2.86 -14.07
N ALA A 85 -15.00 -3.53 -14.08
CA ALA A 85 -16.31 -2.88 -14.09
C ALA A 85 -16.51 -1.99 -12.85
N PHE A 86 -16.04 -2.43 -11.68
CA PHE A 86 -16.11 -1.63 -10.45
C PHE A 86 -15.28 -0.33 -10.56
N VAL A 87 -14.06 -0.42 -11.08
CA VAL A 87 -13.20 0.76 -11.29
C VAL A 87 -13.81 1.71 -12.33
N GLU A 88 -14.39 1.17 -13.40
CA GLU A 88 -15.04 1.99 -14.44
C GLU A 88 -16.27 2.72 -13.91
N ALA A 89 -17.12 2.06 -13.13
CA ALA A 89 -18.26 2.72 -12.46
C ALA A 89 -17.80 3.89 -11.57
N GLY A 90 -16.65 3.75 -10.91
CA GLY A 90 -16.02 4.85 -10.18
C GLY A 90 -15.64 6.02 -11.10
N ARG A 91 -15.06 5.73 -12.27
CA ARG A 91 -14.73 6.76 -13.26
C ARG A 91 -15.97 7.45 -13.83
N GLU A 92 -17.05 6.71 -14.09
CA GLU A 92 -18.33 7.28 -14.55
C GLU A 92 -18.93 8.26 -13.54
N LEU A 93 -18.71 8.03 -12.25
CA LEU A 93 -19.08 8.94 -11.16
C LEU A 93 -18.09 10.10 -10.95
N GLY A 94 -17.03 10.17 -11.75
CA GLY A 94 -16.02 11.23 -11.68
C GLY A 94 -14.89 10.99 -10.67
N TYR A 95 -14.76 9.79 -10.11
CA TYR A 95 -13.65 9.47 -9.21
C TYR A 95 -12.35 9.24 -10.01
N PRO A 96 -11.22 9.84 -9.58
CA PRO A 96 -9.94 9.63 -10.23
C PRO A 96 -9.39 8.22 -9.98
N SER A 97 -8.57 7.73 -10.91
CA SER A 97 -7.76 6.54 -10.68
C SER A 97 -6.44 6.97 -10.04
N LEU A 98 -6.20 6.51 -8.82
CA LEU A 98 -5.04 6.87 -8.01
C LEU A 98 -4.24 5.64 -7.60
N ASP A 99 -2.95 5.86 -7.32
CA ASP A 99 -2.08 4.86 -6.72
C ASP A 99 -2.20 4.96 -5.19
N PRO A 100 -2.72 3.94 -4.51
CA PRO A 100 -2.89 3.98 -3.05
C PRO A 100 -1.57 4.00 -2.28
N SER A 101 -0.44 3.70 -2.93
CA SER A 101 0.91 3.79 -2.35
C SER A 101 1.70 5.00 -2.85
N GLY A 102 1.07 5.87 -3.65
CA GLY A 102 1.63 7.06 -4.26
C GLY A 102 1.64 8.30 -3.35
N PRO A 103 1.66 9.51 -3.94
CA PRO A 103 1.81 10.78 -3.20
C PRO A 103 0.63 11.20 -2.31
N GLU A 104 -0.58 10.67 -2.55
CA GLU A 104 -1.83 11.11 -1.93
C GLU A 104 -2.58 9.98 -1.21
#